data_AF-A0A415CHS8-F1
#
_entry.id   AF-A0A415CHS8-F1
#
_cell.length_a   1.000
_cell.length_b   1.000
_cell.length_c   1.000
_cell.angle_alpha   90.00
_cell.angle_beta   90.00
_cell.angle_gamma   90.00
#
_symmetry.space_group_name_H-M   'P 1'
#
loop_
_entity.id
_entity.type
_entity.pdbx_description
1 polymer ?
#
loop_
_entity_poly.entity_id
_entity_poly.type
_entity_poly.pdbx_seq_one_letter_code
_entity_poly.pdbx_strand_id
1 'polypeptide(L)'
;MTFETIFWIVAAILSAVAVFAVLWALMRKAPDEDGSLTQELSREALAEQLRVLDEERAAGLVTDSIYESSVTDVQRRALEELAIDEKHVKRTPPLGKTFAVGLAVVVAGSAFALYKGLGSPSLINFVSEPPKQGIMQADGTLGSTEGLYDEASLGAYLKDNGKDERAWVLYARLKVHKQAWKEAADAYKKAVDLNGFVAKDANVLVEYAAALISQETKETYIQSLAVLDQALAIDSKLLSARELYAISSLELGYWTQARESIEYLLSQMSMDDPVYERLAQTGAYAAEQERLEAQGKKLEQKP
;
A
#
# COMPACT_ATOMS: atom_id res chain seq x y z
N MET A 1 16.92 -10.03 7.66
CA MET A 1 15.60 -9.36 7.82
C MET A 1 14.94 -9.36 6.46
N THR A 2 13.83 -10.10 6.32
CA THR A 2 13.06 -10.16 5.06
C THR A 2 12.35 -8.83 4.81
N PHE A 3 12.05 -8.48 3.55
CA PHE A 3 11.36 -7.22 3.22
C PHE A 3 10.01 -7.07 3.93
N GLU A 4 9.35 -8.19 4.20
CA GLU A 4 8.16 -8.29 5.04
C GLU A 4 8.44 -7.78 6.47
N THR A 5 9.54 -8.22 7.11
CA THR A 5 9.92 -7.71 8.44
C THR A 5 10.21 -6.21 8.42
N ILE A 6 10.82 -5.68 7.36
CA ILE A 6 11.10 -4.24 7.25
C ILE A 6 9.81 -3.44 7.08
N PHE A 7 8.89 -3.90 6.22
CA PHE A 7 7.57 -3.28 6.07
C PHE A 7 6.80 -3.27 7.38
N TRP A 8 6.74 -4.41 8.08
CA TRP A 8 6.05 -4.51 9.36
C TRP A 8 6.72 -3.67 10.46
N ILE A 9 8.05 -3.56 10.46
CA ILE A 9 8.77 -2.68 11.39
C ILE A 9 8.44 -1.21 11.10
N VAL A 10 8.46 -0.79 9.83
CA VAL A 10 8.13 0.59 9.44
C VAL A 10 6.66 0.91 9.73
N ALA A 11 5.75 -0.02 9.43
CA ALA A 11 4.33 0.11 9.73
C ALA A 11 4.07 0.17 11.23
N ALA A 12 4.76 -0.65 12.02
CA ALA A 12 4.69 -0.62 13.48
C ALA A 12 5.23 0.69 14.06
N ILE A 13 6.33 1.22 13.52
CA ILE A 13 6.90 2.51 13.94
C ILE A 13 5.92 3.65 13.60
N LEU A 14 5.36 3.67 12.39
CA LEU A 14 4.39 4.70 11.99
C LEU A 14 3.11 4.64 12.82
N SER A 15 2.62 3.43 13.10
CA SER A 15 1.45 3.22 13.95
C SER A 15 1.74 3.65 15.41
N ALA A 16 2.92 3.32 15.93
CA ALA A 16 3.35 3.75 17.25
C ALA A 16 3.48 5.28 17.35
N VAL A 17 4.01 5.95 16.32
CA VAL A 17 4.09 7.42 16.25
C VAL A 17 2.69 8.04 16.18
N ALA A 18 1.77 7.46 15.41
CA ALA A 18 0.39 7.94 15.33
C ALA A 18 -0.35 7.79 16.67
N VAL A 19 -0.25 6.62 17.30
CA VAL A 19 -0.83 6.36 18.62
C VAL A 19 -0.20 7.25 19.69
N PHE A 20 1.13 7.43 19.66
CA PHE A 20 1.83 8.34 20.57
C PHE A 20 1.39 9.80 20.36
N ALA A 21 1.21 10.25 19.13
CA ALA A 21 0.73 11.60 18.85
C ALA A 21 -0.72 11.82 19.32
N VAL A 22 -1.58 10.82 19.15
CA VAL A 22 -2.97 10.84 19.65
C VAL A 22 -3.00 10.81 21.17
N LEU A 23 -2.24 9.93 21.81
CA LEU A 23 -2.12 9.86 23.27
C LEU A 23 -1.51 11.14 23.84
N TRP A 24 -0.51 11.72 23.19
CA TRP A 24 0.09 13.00 23.58
C TRP A 24 -0.91 14.15 23.45
N ALA A 25 -1.70 14.18 22.37
CA ALA A 25 -2.76 15.16 22.16
C ALA A 25 -3.91 15.00 23.16
N LEU A 26 -4.19 13.77 23.60
CA LEU A 26 -5.23 13.45 24.58
C LEU A 26 -4.76 13.65 26.04
N MET A 27 -3.49 13.38 26.34
CA MET A 27 -2.84 13.61 27.64
C MET A 27 -2.44 15.07 27.85
N ARG A 28 -2.32 15.87 26.78
CA ARG A 28 -2.39 17.32 26.88
C ARG A 28 -3.81 17.69 27.28
N LYS A 29 -4.07 17.66 28.59
CA LYS A 29 -5.14 18.45 29.21
C LYS A 29 -5.03 19.84 28.58
N ALA A 30 -6.15 20.34 28.03
CA ALA A 30 -6.28 21.77 27.82
C ALA A 30 -5.82 22.44 29.12
N PRO A 31 -5.06 23.55 29.08
CA PRO A 31 -5.01 24.41 30.25
C PRO A 31 -6.47 24.62 30.63
N ASP A 32 -6.86 24.15 31.81
CA ASP A 32 -8.06 24.63 32.48
C ASP A 32 -7.79 26.13 32.66
N GLU A 33 -8.09 26.95 31.63
CA GLU A 33 -8.28 28.36 31.85
C GLU A 33 -9.57 28.43 32.64
N ASP A 34 -9.38 28.49 33.96
CA ASP A 34 -10.34 28.74 35.01
C ASP A 34 -11.06 30.08 34.76
N GLY A 35 -11.88 30.10 33.69
CA GLY A 35 -12.85 31.14 33.44
C GLY A 35 -13.99 31.07 34.44
N SER A 36 -14.28 29.89 35.01
CA SER A 36 -15.33 29.76 36.03
C SER A 36 -14.90 30.32 37.39
N LEU A 37 -13.64 30.08 37.81
CA LEU A 37 -13.13 30.57 39.10
C LEU A 37 -12.96 32.10 39.12
N THR A 38 -12.59 32.72 38.00
CA THR A 38 -12.56 34.19 37.87
C THR A 38 -13.96 34.81 37.71
N GLN A 39 -14.89 34.11 37.07
CA GLN A 39 -16.29 34.54 36.92
C GLN A 39 -17.09 34.49 38.24
N GLU A 40 -16.79 33.53 39.14
CA GLU A 40 -17.38 33.49 40.48
C GLU A 40 -16.77 34.58 41.39
N LEU A 41 -15.44 34.74 41.39
CA LEU A 41 -14.76 35.77 42.19
C LEU A 41 -15.13 37.21 41.79
N SER A 42 -15.38 37.47 40.49
CA SER A 42 -15.80 38.79 40.01
C SER A 42 -17.26 39.11 40.36
N ARG A 43 -18.16 38.13 40.34
CA ARG A 43 -19.55 38.31 40.77
C ARG A 43 -19.65 38.58 42.27
N GLU A 44 -18.87 37.87 43.08
CA GLU A 44 -18.85 38.07 44.53
C GLU A 44 -18.25 39.43 44.91
N ALA A 45 -17.20 39.87 44.21
CA ALA A 45 -16.62 41.20 44.39
C ALA A 45 -17.56 42.35 43.97
N LEU A 46 -18.33 42.20 42.88
CA LEU A 46 -19.34 43.19 42.49
C LEU A 46 -20.52 43.24 43.47
N ALA A 47 -20.95 42.09 44.00
CA ALA A 47 -22.01 42.03 45.00
C ALA A 47 -21.60 42.72 46.30
N GLU A 48 -20.36 42.54 46.74
CA GLU A 48 -19.85 43.22 47.94
C GLU A 48 -19.68 44.73 47.73
N GLN A 49 -19.30 45.18 46.53
CA GLN A 49 -19.26 46.61 46.20
C GLN A 49 -20.63 47.29 46.24
N LEU A 50 -21.69 46.60 45.80
CA LEU A 50 -23.06 47.11 45.91
C LEU A 50 -23.55 47.13 47.36
N ARG A 51 -23.16 46.13 48.18
CA ARG A 51 -23.51 46.06 49.60
C ARG A 51 -22.89 47.20 50.41
N VAL A 52 -21.62 47.52 50.16
CA VAL A 52 -20.92 48.66 50.79
C VAL A 52 -21.57 49.99 50.40
N LEU A 53 -21.97 50.15 49.12
CA LEU A 53 -22.63 51.36 48.63
C LEU A 53 -24.02 51.57 49.26
N ASP A 54 -24.75 50.48 49.53
CA ASP A 54 -26.03 50.51 50.26
C ASP A 54 -25.85 50.86 51.75
N GLU A 55 -24.78 50.37 52.39
CA GLU A 55 -24.44 50.68 53.78
C GLU A 55 -24.04 52.17 53.94
N GLU A 56 -23.29 52.73 52.98
CA GLU A 56 -22.92 54.15 52.95
C GLU A 56 -24.13 55.09 52.69
N ARG A 57 -25.12 54.62 51.92
CA ARG A 57 -26.41 55.30 51.74
C ARG A 57 -27.26 55.26 53.01
N ALA A 58 -27.32 54.12 53.69
CA ALA A 58 -28.03 53.98 54.97
C ALA A 58 -27.38 54.80 56.11
N ALA A 59 -26.06 55.01 56.04
CA ALA A 59 -25.31 55.89 56.94
C ALA A 59 -25.44 57.40 56.61
N GLY A 60 -26.15 57.76 55.53
CA GLY A 60 -26.42 59.15 55.13
C GLY A 60 -25.23 59.89 54.53
N LEU A 61 -24.19 59.19 54.09
CA LEU A 61 -22.96 59.76 53.54
C LEU A 61 -23.03 60.01 52.02
N VAL A 62 -24.05 59.47 51.34
CA VAL A 62 -24.22 59.56 49.88
C VAL A 62 -25.65 60.02 49.55
N THR A 63 -25.78 61.09 48.76
CA THR A 63 -27.08 61.62 48.28
C THR A 63 -27.69 60.71 47.21
N ASP A 64 -29.02 60.53 47.22
CA ASP A 64 -29.76 59.63 46.32
C ASP A 64 -29.41 59.79 44.83
N SER A 65 -29.12 61.02 44.39
CA SER A 65 -28.74 61.31 43.01
C SER A 65 -27.36 60.79 42.60
N ILE A 66 -26.42 60.65 43.54
CA ILE A 66 -25.08 60.11 43.30
C ILE A 66 -25.09 58.57 43.38
N TYR A 67 -25.96 58.01 44.21
CA TYR A 67 -26.17 56.58 44.28
C TYR A 67 -26.73 56.03 42.95
N GLU A 68 -27.78 56.64 42.38
CA GLU A 68 -28.36 56.16 41.12
C GLU A 68 -27.40 56.29 39.93
N SER A 69 -26.60 57.35 39.86
CA SER A 69 -25.61 57.51 38.79
C SER A 69 -24.47 56.50 38.89
N SER A 70 -24.03 56.19 40.11
CA SER A 70 -22.96 55.22 40.37
C SER A 70 -23.41 53.79 40.09
N VAL A 71 -24.65 53.43 40.43
CA VAL A 71 -25.24 52.12 40.11
C VAL A 71 -25.37 51.92 38.60
N THR A 72 -25.79 52.97 37.88
CA THR A 72 -25.95 52.92 36.42
C THR A 72 -24.59 52.75 35.72
N ASP A 73 -23.55 53.42 36.18
CA ASP A 73 -22.19 53.28 35.64
C ASP A 73 -21.58 51.90 35.94
N VAL A 74 -21.84 51.33 37.11
CA VAL A 74 -21.39 49.97 37.47
C VAL A 74 -22.10 48.91 36.61
N GLN A 75 -23.41 49.05 36.40
CA GLN A 75 -24.17 48.15 35.51
C GLN A 75 -23.70 48.24 34.06
N ARG A 76 -23.37 49.44 33.58
CA ARG A 76 -22.85 49.64 32.23
C ARG A 76 -21.48 48.99 32.04
N ARG A 77 -20.58 49.13 33.01
CA ARG A 77 -19.26 48.48 32.98
C ARG A 77 -19.37 46.96 33.04
N ALA A 78 -20.27 46.42 33.87
CA ALA A 78 -20.52 44.99 33.92
C ALA A 78 -21.04 44.43 32.58
N LEU A 79 -21.92 45.16 31.90
CA LEU A 79 -22.42 44.79 30.56
C LEU A 79 -21.36 44.92 29.47
N GLU A 80 -20.49 45.94 29.53
CA GLU A 80 -19.35 46.08 28.62
C GLU A 80 -18.33 44.94 28.81
N GLU A 81 -18.07 44.52 30.04
CA GLU A 81 -17.15 43.42 30.37
C GLU A 81 -17.70 42.05 29.92
N LEU A 82 -19.00 41.80 30.11
CA LEU A 82 -19.72 40.64 29.54
C LEU A 82 -19.71 40.61 27.99
N ALA A 83 -19.81 41.78 27.34
CA ALA A 83 -19.81 41.89 25.88
C ALA A 83 -18.40 41.75 25.26
N ILE A 84 -17.35 42.09 26.01
CA ILE A 84 -15.96 41.83 25.63
C ILE A 84 -15.68 40.32 25.69
N ASP A 85 -16.24 39.64 26.70
CA ASP A 85 -16.12 38.18 26.87
C ASP A 85 -16.77 37.40 25.71
N GLU A 86 -18.00 37.76 25.29
CA GLU A 86 -18.63 37.16 24.09
C GLU A 86 -17.83 37.39 22.79
N LYS A 87 -17.10 38.51 22.69
CA LYS A 87 -16.23 38.81 21.54
C LYS A 87 -14.91 38.07 21.60
N HIS A 88 -14.39 37.73 22.78
CA HIS A 88 -13.20 36.91 22.95
C HIS A 88 -13.46 35.42 22.72
N VAL A 89 -14.67 34.92 23.02
CA VAL A 89 -15.11 33.55 22.66
C VAL A 89 -15.03 33.28 21.15
N LYS A 90 -15.06 34.31 20.29
CA LYS A 90 -15.03 34.17 18.82
C LYS A 90 -13.66 34.32 18.17
N ARG A 91 -12.58 34.55 18.93
CA ARG A 91 -11.24 34.76 18.34
C ARG A 91 -10.13 34.05 19.10
N THR A 92 -10.11 32.73 18.97
CA THR A 92 -8.86 31.96 19.16
C THR A 92 -8.88 30.80 18.18
N PRO A 93 -7.94 30.69 17.23
CA PRO A 93 -7.83 29.48 16.43
C PRO A 93 -7.47 28.35 17.40
N PRO A 94 -8.21 27.24 17.44
CA PRO A 94 -7.83 26.15 18.32
C PRO A 94 -6.49 25.62 17.82
N LEU A 95 -5.46 25.70 18.67
CA LEU A 95 -4.16 25.08 18.39
C LEU A 95 -4.29 23.56 18.09
N GLY A 96 -5.42 22.95 18.48
CA GLY A 96 -5.84 21.61 18.07
C GLY A 96 -6.21 21.49 16.58
N LYS A 97 -6.84 22.51 15.95
CA LYS A 97 -7.06 22.52 14.48
C LYS A 97 -5.75 22.71 13.74
N THR A 98 -4.83 23.56 14.20
CA THR A 98 -3.54 23.74 13.51
C THR A 98 -2.65 22.51 13.64
N PHE A 99 -2.71 21.80 14.78
CA PHE A 99 -2.01 20.53 14.95
C PHE A 99 -2.68 19.38 14.17
N ALA A 100 -4.01 19.30 14.15
CA ALA A 100 -4.74 18.32 13.34
C ALA A 100 -4.60 18.57 11.83
N VAL A 101 -4.60 19.83 11.39
CA VAL A 101 -4.30 20.22 10.00
C VAL A 101 -2.83 19.97 9.70
N GLY A 102 -1.91 20.27 10.62
CA GLY A 102 -0.49 19.96 10.47
C GLY A 102 -0.24 18.45 10.34
N LEU A 103 -0.89 17.64 11.17
CA LEU A 103 -0.84 16.19 11.09
C LEU A 103 -1.50 15.67 9.80
N ALA A 104 -2.63 16.24 9.38
CA ALA A 104 -3.26 15.89 8.10
C ALA A 104 -2.38 16.26 6.90
N VAL A 105 -1.66 17.39 6.96
CA VAL A 105 -0.71 17.83 5.92
C VAL A 105 0.55 16.97 5.94
N VAL A 106 1.04 16.57 7.11
CA VAL A 106 2.19 15.65 7.22
C VAL A 106 1.78 14.25 6.78
N VAL A 107 0.59 13.75 7.11
CA VAL A 107 0.07 12.46 6.65
C VAL A 107 -0.20 12.50 5.15
N ALA A 108 -0.92 13.49 4.63
CA ALA A 108 -1.14 13.65 3.20
C ALA A 108 0.16 13.91 2.44
N GLY A 109 1.08 14.70 2.99
CA GLY A 109 2.39 14.98 2.41
C GLY A 109 3.32 13.78 2.45
N SER A 110 3.28 12.97 3.51
CA SER A 110 4.03 11.72 3.61
C SER A 110 3.44 10.67 2.68
N ALA A 111 2.10 10.55 2.58
CA ALA A 111 1.43 9.74 1.57
C ALA A 111 1.80 10.20 0.16
N PHE A 112 1.86 11.50 -0.11
CA PHE A 112 2.25 12.05 -1.41
C PHE A 112 3.75 11.83 -1.71
N ALA A 113 4.63 11.97 -0.73
CA ALA A 113 6.07 11.73 -0.87
C ALA A 113 6.40 10.24 -1.02
N LEU A 114 5.74 9.38 -0.25
CA LEU A 114 5.77 7.93 -0.41
C LEU A 114 5.18 7.53 -1.75
N TYR A 115 4.09 8.16 -2.20
CA TYR A 115 3.49 7.91 -3.50
C TYR A 115 4.34 8.44 -4.67
N LYS A 116 5.14 9.48 -4.46
CA LYS A 116 6.10 9.98 -5.47
C LYS A 116 7.40 9.16 -5.51
N GLY A 117 7.80 8.56 -4.38
CA GLY A 117 9.02 7.76 -4.26
C GLY A 117 8.81 6.25 -4.47
N LEU A 118 7.66 5.71 -4.07
CA LEU A 118 7.27 4.30 -4.19
C LEU A 118 6.12 4.09 -5.18
N GLY A 119 5.26 5.09 -5.39
CA GLY A 119 4.22 5.07 -6.41
C GLY A 119 4.71 5.68 -7.73
N SER A 120 3.96 5.44 -8.81
CA SER A 120 4.10 6.17 -10.06
C SER A 120 2.86 7.05 -10.21
N PRO A 121 2.94 8.37 -9.95
CA PRO A 121 1.79 9.29 -10.06
C PRO A 121 1.10 9.28 -11.42
N SER A 122 1.86 8.92 -12.44
CA SER A 122 1.40 8.70 -13.80
C SER A 122 0.59 7.42 -13.99
N LEU A 123 0.39 6.59 -12.96
CA LEU A 123 -0.38 5.32 -13.01
C LEU A 123 -1.72 5.39 -12.24
N ILE A 124 -2.08 6.54 -11.64
CA ILE A 124 -3.35 6.69 -10.90
C ILE A 124 -4.58 6.56 -11.81
N ASN A 125 -4.45 6.89 -13.10
CA ASN A 125 -5.50 6.64 -14.10
C ASN A 125 -5.50 5.19 -14.64
N PHE A 126 -4.62 4.32 -14.12
CA PHE A 126 -4.23 3.04 -14.75
C PHE A 126 -4.51 1.82 -13.86
N VAL A 127 -4.96 2.01 -12.61
CA VAL A 127 -5.27 0.94 -11.65
C VAL A 127 -6.62 1.22 -11.00
N SER A 128 -7.71 1.07 -11.75
CA SER A 128 -9.07 1.20 -11.20
C SER A 128 -9.76 -0.13 -10.92
N GLU A 129 -9.24 -1.27 -11.40
CA GLU A 129 -9.84 -2.57 -11.09
C GLU A 129 -8.76 -3.63 -10.87
N PRO A 130 -8.77 -4.33 -9.71
CA PRO A 130 -8.01 -5.57 -9.59
C PRO A 130 -8.58 -6.59 -10.59
N PRO A 131 -7.76 -7.29 -11.39
CA PRO A 131 -8.26 -8.30 -12.29
C PRO A 131 -8.98 -9.38 -11.48
N LYS A 132 -10.28 -9.58 -11.77
CA LYS A 132 -11.15 -10.55 -11.09
C LYS A 132 -10.88 -12.01 -11.52
N GLN A 133 -9.93 -12.23 -12.41
CA GLN A 133 -9.53 -13.53 -12.93
C GLN A 133 -8.01 -13.66 -12.83
N GLY A 134 -7.56 -14.84 -12.39
CA GLY A 134 -6.15 -15.17 -12.31
C GLY A 134 -5.42 -14.96 -13.64
N ILE A 135 -4.11 -14.78 -13.52
CA ILE A 135 -3.11 -14.56 -14.59
C ILE A 135 -3.26 -15.49 -15.80
N MET A 136 -3.85 -16.67 -15.61
CA MET A 136 -4.16 -17.65 -16.64
C MET A 136 -5.67 -17.90 -16.67
N GLN A 137 -6.28 -17.73 -17.84
CA GLN A 137 -7.64 -18.16 -18.10
C GLN A 137 -7.70 -19.69 -18.10
N ALA A 138 -8.88 -20.26 -17.89
CA ALA A 138 -9.08 -21.71 -17.85
C ALA A 138 -8.70 -22.45 -19.15
N ASP A 139 -8.41 -21.71 -20.23
CA ASP A 139 -7.92 -22.19 -21.52
C ASP A 139 -6.38 -22.11 -21.69
N GLY A 140 -5.64 -21.69 -20.65
CA GLY A 140 -4.19 -21.54 -20.69
C GLY A 140 -3.69 -20.21 -21.25
N THR A 141 -4.57 -19.26 -21.58
CA THR A 141 -4.18 -17.94 -22.11
C THR A 141 -3.95 -16.93 -20.98
N LEU A 142 -3.02 -15.99 -21.17
CA LEU A 142 -2.79 -14.91 -20.21
C LEU A 142 -3.94 -13.90 -20.24
N GLY A 143 -4.38 -13.43 -19.06
CA GLY A 143 -5.51 -12.51 -18.89
C GLY A 143 -5.37 -11.17 -19.63
N SER A 144 -6.51 -10.58 -20.03
CA SER A 144 -6.55 -9.56 -21.09
C SER A 144 -6.63 -8.09 -20.60
N THR A 145 -5.71 -7.21 -21.01
CA THR A 145 -5.75 -5.72 -20.98
C THR A 145 -6.04 -5.10 -22.35
N GLU A 146 -7.10 -5.57 -23.02
CA GLU A 146 -7.51 -5.08 -24.34
C GLU A 146 -7.92 -3.59 -24.30
N GLY A 147 -7.37 -2.77 -25.21
CA GLY A 147 -7.86 -1.42 -25.50
C GLY A 147 -7.31 -0.25 -24.68
N LEU A 148 -6.33 -0.45 -23.80
CA LEU A 148 -5.91 0.61 -22.87
C LEU A 148 -4.76 1.53 -23.35
N TYR A 149 -3.83 1.08 -24.20
CA TYR A 149 -2.63 1.87 -24.54
C TYR A 149 -2.16 1.75 -25.99
N ASP A 150 -1.78 2.88 -26.58
CA ASP A 150 -1.07 2.93 -27.87
C ASP A 150 0.41 2.57 -27.70
N GLU A 151 0.87 1.57 -28.44
CA GLU A 151 2.25 1.07 -28.39
C GLU A 151 3.26 2.16 -28.76
N ALA A 152 2.93 3.00 -29.76
CA ALA A 152 3.85 4.04 -30.23
C ALA A 152 4.09 5.09 -29.13
N SER A 153 3.02 5.49 -28.44
CA SER A 153 3.08 6.40 -27.31
C SER A 153 3.90 5.83 -26.13
N LEU A 154 3.68 4.57 -25.76
CA LEU A 154 4.43 3.93 -24.66
C LEU A 154 5.91 3.69 -25.03
N GLY A 155 6.17 3.30 -26.27
CA GLY A 155 7.53 3.19 -26.79
C GLY A 155 8.27 4.52 -26.82
N ALA A 156 7.60 5.62 -27.16
CA ALA A 156 8.17 6.96 -27.08
C ALA A 156 8.49 7.37 -25.64
N TYR A 157 7.57 7.14 -24.70
CA TYR A 157 7.80 7.40 -23.28
C TYR A 157 9.03 6.64 -22.74
N LEU A 158 9.17 5.37 -23.10
CA LEU A 158 10.29 4.53 -22.67
C LEU A 158 11.66 4.97 -23.24
N LYS A 159 11.69 5.73 -24.34
CA LYS A 159 12.95 6.33 -24.84
C LYS A 159 13.48 7.38 -23.87
N ASP A 160 12.60 8.22 -23.33
CA ASP A 160 12.98 9.27 -22.38
C ASP A 160 13.05 8.76 -20.94
N ASN A 161 12.31 7.69 -20.63
CA ASN A 161 12.16 7.12 -19.29
C ASN A 161 12.61 5.65 -19.21
N GLY A 162 13.77 5.34 -19.79
CA GLY A 162 14.28 3.97 -19.88
C GLY A 162 14.58 3.28 -18.54
N LYS A 163 14.54 4.01 -17.42
CA LYS A 163 14.70 3.47 -16.05
C LYS A 163 13.37 3.17 -15.36
N ASP A 164 12.24 3.42 -16.02
CA ASP A 164 10.92 3.11 -15.48
C ASP A 164 10.59 1.62 -15.69
N GLU A 165 10.98 0.81 -14.70
CA GLU A 165 10.73 -0.63 -14.66
C GLU A 165 9.26 -1.01 -14.84
N ARG A 166 8.32 -0.20 -14.34
CA ARG A 166 6.88 -0.48 -14.45
C ARG A 166 6.36 -0.23 -15.85
N ALA A 167 6.85 0.82 -16.50
CA ALA A 167 6.53 1.09 -17.90
C ALA A 167 7.05 -0.03 -18.83
N TRP A 168 8.21 -0.63 -18.51
CA TRP A 168 8.71 -1.80 -19.24
C TRP A 168 7.80 -3.03 -19.07
N VAL A 169 7.30 -3.30 -17.86
CA VAL A 169 6.31 -4.36 -17.61
C VAL A 169 5.03 -4.13 -18.40
N LEU A 170 4.51 -2.90 -18.39
CA LEU A 170 3.30 -2.57 -19.14
C LEU A 170 3.49 -2.77 -20.65
N TYR A 171 4.66 -2.37 -21.17
CA TYR A 171 5.01 -2.59 -22.57
C TYR A 171 5.12 -4.08 -22.90
N ALA A 172 5.68 -4.89 -21.99
CA ALA A 172 5.77 -6.32 -22.15
C ALA A 172 4.39 -7.00 -22.22
N ARG A 173 3.46 -6.62 -21.34
CA ARG A 173 2.06 -7.08 -21.38
C ARG A 173 1.37 -6.71 -22.68
N LEU A 174 1.57 -5.49 -23.18
CA LEU A 174 1.05 -5.07 -24.49
C LEU A 174 1.63 -5.92 -25.64
N LYS A 175 2.88 -6.36 -25.54
CA LYS A 175 3.50 -7.26 -26.52
C LYS A 175 2.97 -8.69 -26.42
N VAL A 176 2.75 -9.20 -25.21
CA VAL A 176 2.04 -10.48 -24.96
C VAL A 176 0.68 -10.47 -25.66
N HIS A 177 -0.07 -9.38 -25.54
CA HIS A 177 -1.36 -9.21 -26.21
C HIS A 177 -1.32 -9.35 -27.72
N LYS A 178 -0.26 -8.83 -28.34
CA LYS A 178 -0.04 -8.93 -29.78
C LYS A 178 0.62 -10.24 -30.18
N GLN A 179 0.79 -11.17 -29.24
CA GLN A 179 1.53 -12.42 -29.42
C GLN A 179 2.97 -12.19 -29.92
N ALA A 180 3.51 -11.01 -29.64
CA ALA A 180 4.89 -10.63 -29.95
C ALA A 180 5.80 -11.11 -28.79
N TRP A 181 5.94 -12.43 -28.68
CA TRP A 181 6.53 -13.10 -27.50
C TRP A 181 7.99 -12.71 -27.27
N LYS A 182 8.76 -12.55 -28.35
CA LYS A 182 10.17 -12.14 -28.27
C LYS A 182 10.30 -10.73 -27.69
N GLU A 183 9.53 -9.79 -28.23
CA GLU A 183 9.52 -8.40 -27.78
C GLU A 183 8.97 -8.26 -26.36
N ALA A 184 8.00 -9.10 -25.98
CA ALA A 184 7.51 -9.18 -24.61
C ALA A 184 8.61 -9.63 -23.65
N ALA A 185 9.29 -10.72 -23.97
CA ALA A 185 10.40 -11.23 -23.16
C ALA A 185 11.54 -10.20 -23.05
N ASP A 186 11.89 -9.51 -24.14
CA ASP A 186 12.91 -8.45 -24.12
C ASP A 186 12.51 -7.27 -23.22
N ALA A 187 11.23 -6.90 -23.22
CA ALA A 187 10.70 -5.84 -22.38
C ALA A 187 10.67 -6.22 -20.89
N TYR A 188 10.21 -7.43 -20.56
CA TYR A 188 10.29 -7.96 -19.20
C TYR A 188 11.74 -8.06 -18.73
N LYS A 189 12.64 -8.56 -19.58
CA LYS A 189 14.07 -8.63 -19.29
C LYS A 189 14.62 -7.26 -18.90
N LYS A 190 14.31 -6.22 -19.67
CA LYS A 190 14.72 -4.84 -19.32
C LYS A 190 14.15 -4.40 -17.98
N ALA A 191 12.89 -4.70 -17.69
CA ALA A 191 12.29 -4.37 -16.40
C ALA A 191 13.00 -5.05 -15.22
N VAL A 192 13.36 -6.33 -15.37
CA VAL A 192 14.06 -7.13 -14.36
C VAL A 192 15.53 -6.70 -14.23
N ASP A 193 16.22 -6.43 -15.34
CA ASP A 193 17.63 -6.00 -15.37
C ASP A 193 17.86 -4.63 -14.69
N LEU A 194 16.82 -3.79 -14.58
CA LEU A 194 16.86 -2.55 -13.80
C LEU A 194 16.99 -2.81 -12.28
N ASN A 195 16.78 -4.05 -11.83
CA ASN A 195 16.98 -4.53 -10.46
C ASN A 195 16.23 -3.71 -9.39
N GLY A 196 15.07 -3.18 -9.77
CA GLY A 196 14.18 -2.40 -8.91
C GLY A 196 13.18 -3.26 -8.13
N PHE A 197 11.96 -2.75 -7.96
CA PHE A 197 10.87 -3.47 -7.30
C PHE A 197 10.34 -4.61 -8.15
N VAL A 198 10.24 -4.41 -9.47
CA VAL A 198 9.75 -5.41 -10.42
C VAL A 198 10.59 -6.70 -10.39
N ALA A 199 11.92 -6.58 -10.26
CA ALA A 199 12.81 -7.75 -10.19
C ALA A 199 12.57 -8.62 -8.94
N LYS A 200 11.85 -8.11 -7.94
CA LYS A 200 11.50 -8.78 -6.69
C LYS A 200 10.02 -9.14 -6.61
N ASP A 201 9.27 -8.95 -7.69
CA ASP A 201 7.87 -9.34 -7.77
C ASP A 201 7.78 -10.71 -8.45
N ALA A 202 7.42 -11.73 -7.66
CA ALA A 202 7.31 -13.10 -8.15
C ALA A 202 6.30 -13.23 -9.30
N ASN A 203 5.22 -12.43 -9.32
CA ASN A 203 4.23 -12.49 -10.39
C ASN A 203 4.80 -11.95 -11.70
N VAL A 204 5.58 -10.87 -11.66
CA VAL A 204 6.21 -10.33 -12.87
C VAL A 204 7.26 -11.29 -13.41
N LEU A 205 8.02 -11.96 -12.54
CA LEU A 205 8.96 -13.01 -12.97
C LEU A 205 8.23 -14.20 -13.61
N VAL A 206 7.06 -14.59 -13.10
CA VAL A 206 6.20 -15.61 -13.74
C VAL A 206 5.71 -15.15 -15.11
N GLU A 207 5.26 -13.91 -15.26
CA GLU A 207 4.85 -13.35 -16.56
C GLU A 207 6.01 -13.31 -17.56
N TYR A 208 7.22 -12.97 -17.09
CA TYR A 208 8.43 -13.01 -17.90
C TYR A 208 8.75 -14.44 -18.36
N ALA A 209 8.73 -15.40 -17.44
CA ALA A 209 8.94 -16.81 -17.76
C ALA A 209 7.89 -17.34 -18.74
N ALA A 210 6.62 -16.95 -18.60
CA ALA A 210 5.57 -17.31 -19.55
C ALA A 210 5.88 -16.78 -20.96
N ALA A 211 6.29 -15.52 -21.09
CA ALA A 211 6.68 -14.94 -22.38
C ALA A 211 7.91 -15.63 -23.02
N LEU A 212 8.83 -16.19 -22.22
CA LEU A 212 9.93 -17.02 -22.71
C LEU A 212 9.44 -18.39 -23.19
N ILE A 213 8.58 -19.05 -22.41
CA ILE A 213 7.98 -20.35 -22.73
C ILE A 213 7.19 -20.28 -24.04
N SER A 214 6.44 -19.20 -24.27
CA SER A 214 5.65 -19.00 -25.49
C SER A 214 6.48 -18.81 -26.77
N GLN A 215 7.81 -18.70 -26.68
CA GLN A 215 8.68 -18.73 -27.86
C GLN A 215 9.03 -20.15 -28.32
N GLU A 216 8.71 -21.17 -27.51
CA GLU A 216 8.82 -22.59 -27.88
C GLU A 216 10.21 -23.03 -28.36
N THR A 217 11.27 -22.47 -27.73
CA THR A 217 12.65 -22.86 -28.05
C THR A 217 13.35 -23.44 -26.83
N LYS A 218 14.27 -24.38 -27.07
CA LYS A 218 15.11 -24.96 -26.01
C LYS A 218 15.83 -23.90 -25.18
N GLU A 219 16.34 -22.85 -25.83
CA GLU A 219 17.04 -21.77 -25.14
C GLU A 219 16.09 -20.99 -24.21
N THR A 220 14.89 -20.67 -24.68
CA THR A 220 13.93 -19.90 -23.87
C THR A 220 13.33 -20.73 -22.73
N TYR A 221 13.19 -22.05 -22.88
CA TYR A 221 12.85 -22.93 -21.75
C TYR A 221 13.95 -22.99 -20.69
N ILE A 222 15.23 -22.96 -21.07
CA ILE A 222 16.33 -22.90 -20.09
C ILE A 222 16.31 -21.56 -19.35
N GLN A 223 16.09 -20.47 -20.09
CA GLN A 223 15.98 -19.13 -19.50
C GLN A 223 14.76 -19.02 -18.57
N SER A 224 13.61 -19.61 -18.93
CA SER A 224 12.41 -19.57 -18.10
C SER A 224 12.63 -20.26 -16.76
N LEU A 225 13.31 -21.42 -16.71
CA LEU A 225 13.66 -22.09 -15.46
C LEU A 225 14.46 -21.19 -14.51
N ALA A 226 15.47 -20.47 -15.02
CA ALA A 226 16.27 -19.56 -14.20
C ALA A 226 15.47 -18.36 -13.66
N VAL A 227 14.46 -17.89 -14.40
CA VAL A 227 13.54 -16.84 -13.96
C VAL A 227 12.54 -17.39 -12.93
N LEU A 228 12.04 -18.60 -13.14
CA LEU A 228 11.11 -19.27 -12.22
C LEU A 228 11.77 -19.66 -10.90
N ASP A 229 13.05 -20.04 -10.90
CA ASP A 229 13.82 -20.25 -9.67
C ASP A 229 13.87 -18.96 -8.82
N GLN A 230 14.02 -17.80 -9.47
CA GLN A 230 13.97 -16.51 -8.77
C GLN A 230 12.58 -16.22 -8.21
N ALA A 231 11.52 -16.51 -8.98
CA ALA A 231 10.14 -16.35 -8.53
C ALA A 231 9.84 -17.25 -7.32
N LEU A 232 10.26 -18.52 -7.36
CA LEU A 232 10.07 -19.50 -6.28
C LEU A 232 10.95 -19.22 -5.05
N ALA A 233 12.09 -18.56 -5.23
CA ALA A 233 12.89 -18.06 -4.12
C ALA A 233 12.20 -16.91 -3.36
N ILE A 234 11.36 -16.12 -4.04
CA ILE A 234 10.55 -15.06 -3.44
C ILE A 234 9.28 -15.65 -2.81
N ASP A 235 8.55 -16.47 -3.57
CA ASP A 235 7.36 -17.18 -3.10
C ASP A 235 7.39 -18.65 -3.51
N SER A 236 7.84 -19.49 -2.58
CA SER A 236 7.91 -20.94 -2.77
C SER A 236 6.57 -21.64 -2.97
N LYS A 237 5.44 -20.99 -2.64
CA LYS A 237 4.10 -21.56 -2.74
C LYS A 237 3.36 -21.10 -3.98
N LEU A 238 3.98 -20.27 -4.83
CA LEU A 238 3.38 -19.74 -6.04
C LEU A 238 3.12 -20.87 -7.05
N LEU A 239 1.86 -21.30 -7.14
CA LEU A 239 1.45 -22.44 -7.97
C LEU A 239 1.74 -22.20 -9.45
N SER A 240 1.46 -21.01 -9.97
CA SER A 240 1.72 -20.64 -11.37
C SER A 240 3.21 -20.76 -11.73
N ALA A 241 4.12 -20.40 -10.82
CA ALA A 241 5.55 -20.59 -11.04
C ALA A 241 5.92 -22.07 -11.15
N ARG A 242 5.35 -22.92 -10.28
CA ARG A 242 5.57 -24.37 -10.30
C ARG A 242 4.97 -25.05 -11.53
N GLU A 243 3.81 -24.58 -12.00
CA GLU A 243 3.19 -25.03 -13.26
C GLU A 243 4.11 -24.75 -14.44
N LEU A 244 4.57 -23.51 -14.61
CA LEU A 244 5.48 -23.14 -15.69
C LEU A 244 6.85 -23.86 -15.58
N TYR A 245 7.28 -24.16 -14.35
CA TYR A 245 8.50 -24.93 -14.11
C TYR A 245 8.35 -26.38 -14.59
N ALA A 246 7.21 -27.00 -14.29
CA ALA A 246 6.88 -28.33 -14.80
C ALA A 246 6.84 -28.35 -16.33
N ILE A 247 6.18 -27.37 -16.97
CA ILE A 247 6.11 -27.26 -18.43
C ILE A 247 7.51 -27.16 -19.04
N SER A 248 8.32 -26.20 -18.57
CA SER A 248 9.67 -26.00 -19.10
C SER A 248 10.56 -27.23 -18.88
N SER A 249 10.40 -27.91 -17.74
CA SER A 249 11.13 -29.14 -17.44
C SER A 249 10.73 -30.30 -18.33
N LEU A 250 9.45 -30.46 -18.65
CA LEU A 250 8.95 -31.48 -19.58
C LEU A 250 9.52 -31.28 -20.98
N GLU A 251 9.48 -30.04 -21.50
CA GLU A 251 10.00 -29.70 -22.82
C GLU A 251 11.51 -29.90 -22.94
N LEU A 252 12.24 -29.75 -21.83
CA LEU A 252 13.69 -29.97 -21.77
C LEU A 252 14.09 -31.43 -21.50
N GLY A 253 13.15 -32.31 -21.19
CA GLY A 253 13.42 -33.68 -20.75
C GLY A 253 14.04 -33.75 -19.35
N TYR A 254 13.82 -32.73 -18.51
CA TYR A 254 14.23 -32.70 -17.11
C TYR A 254 13.20 -33.43 -16.26
N TRP A 255 13.14 -34.76 -16.42
CA TRP A 255 12.06 -35.60 -15.89
C TRP A 255 11.92 -35.54 -14.37
N THR A 256 13.03 -35.53 -13.64
CA THR A 256 13.03 -35.41 -12.18
C THR A 256 12.39 -34.09 -11.75
N GLN A 257 12.83 -32.97 -12.32
CA GLN A 257 12.30 -31.64 -12.03
C GLN A 257 10.81 -31.50 -12.40
N ALA A 258 10.42 -32.05 -13.55
CA ALA A 258 9.03 -32.08 -13.98
C ALA A 258 8.16 -32.86 -12.99
N ARG A 259 8.57 -34.08 -12.62
CA ARG A 259 7.86 -34.93 -11.67
C ARG A 259 7.68 -34.24 -10.33
N GLU A 260 8.76 -33.70 -9.75
CA GLU A 260 8.71 -33.05 -8.44
C GLU A 260 7.78 -31.82 -8.43
N SER A 261 7.81 -31.03 -9.51
CA SER A 261 6.93 -29.87 -9.66
C SER A 261 5.46 -30.29 -9.75
N ILE A 262 5.18 -31.33 -10.53
CA ILE A 262 3.82 -31.89 -10.71
C ILE A 262 3.29 -32.51 -9.41
N GLU A 263 4.10 -33.31 -8.71
CA GLU A 263 3.74 -33.90 -7.42
C GLU A 263 3.40 -32.82 -6.38
N TYR A 264 4.17 -31.73 -6.36
CA TYR A 264 3.83 -30.60 -5.51
C TYR A 264 2.47 -30.01 -5.89
N LEU A 265 2.21 -29.75 -7.18
CA LEU A 265 0.93 -29.19 -7.62
C LEU A 265 -0.26 -30.09 -7.25
N LEU A 266 -0.13 -31.41 -7.45
CA LEU A 266 -1.13 -32.39 -7.06
C LEU A 266 -1.38 -32.39 -5.55
N SER A 267 -0.34 -32.19 -4.73
CA SER A 267 -0.48 -32.11 -3.27
C SER A 267 -1.29 -30.90 -2.79
N GLN A 268 -1.41 -29.86 -3.61
CA GLN A 268 -2.15 -28.63 -3.31
C GLN A 268 -3.56 -28.63 -3.91
N MET A 269 -3.94 -29.65 -4.67
CA MET A 269 -5.18 -29.72 -5.44
C MET A 269 -6.14 -30.77 -4.87
N SER A 270 -7.45 -30.56 -5.07
CA SER A 270 -8.46 -31.58 -4.77
C SER A 270 -8.45 -32.68 -5.83
N MET A 271 -8.67 -33.94 -5.42
CA MET A 271 -8.80 -35.07 -6.35
C MET A 271 -10.05 -34.96 -7.24
N ASP A 272 -11.04 -34.16 -6.83
CA ASP A 272 -12.27 -33.92 -7.61
C ASP A 272 -12.07 -32.87 -8.71
N ASP A 273 -10.89 -32.22 -8.77
CA ASP A 273 -10.59 -31.23 -9.81
C ASP A 273 -10.41 -31.92 -11.18
N PRO A 274 -11.12 -31.49 -12.24
CA PRO A 274 -10.98 -32.04 -13.59
C PRO A 274 -9.54 -32.03 -14.14
N VAL A 275 -8.68 -31.14 -13.63
CA VAL A 275 -7.27 -31.03 -14.04
C VAL A 275 -6.40 -32.07 -13.34
N TYR A 276 -6.80 -32.55 -12.16
CA TYR A 276 -6.02 -33.46 -11.31
C TYR A 276 -5.62 -34.73 -12.07
N GLU A 277 -6.57 -35.39 -12.73
CA GLU A 277 -6.31 -36.65 -13.43
C GLU A 277 -5.27 -36.48 -14.55
N ARG A 278 -5.41 -35.43 -15.37
CA ARG A 278 -4.47 -35.16 -16.46
C ARG A 278 -3.08 -34.85 -15.92
N LEU A 279 -3.00 -34.01 -14.89
CA LEU A 279 -1.74 -33.64 -14.27
C LEU A 279 -1.05 -34.86 -13.61
N ALA A 280 -1.83 -35.75 -12.98
CA ALA A 280 -1.33 -37.00 -12.41
C ALA A 280 -0.80 -37.95 -13.49
N GLN A 281 -1.47 -38.05 -14.64
CA GLN A 281 -0.97 -38.83 -15.79
C GLN A 281 0.35 -38.25 -16.31
N THR A 282 0.47 -36.92 -16.43
CA THR A 282 1.72 -36.27 -16.83
C THR A 282 2.84 -36.52 -15.82
N GLY A 283 2.55 -36.47 -14.53
CA GLY A 283 3.52 -36.80 -13.47
C GLY A 283 3.98 -38.26 -13.52
N ALA A 284 3.05 -39.19 -13.76
CA ALA A 284 3.37 -40.61 -13.94
C ALA A 284 4.24 -40.85 -15.19
N TYR A 285 3.94 -40.15 -16.29
CA TYR A 285 4.76 -40.19 -17.51
C TYR A 285 6.19 -39.70 -17.24
N ALA A 286 6.36 -38.56 -16.58
CA ALA A 286 7.68 -38.03 -16.22
C ALA A 286 8.45 -39.03 -15.32
N ALA A 287 7.78 -39.64 -14.33
CA ALA A 287 8.39 -40.65 -13.46
C ALA A 287 8.87 -41.89 -14.23
N GLU A 288 8.14 -42.31 -15.26
CA GLU A 288 8.54 -43.44 -16.08
C GLU A 288 9.74 -43.11 -16.97
N GLN A 289 9.76 -41.92 -17.59
CA GLN A 289 10.93 -41.46 -18.37
C GLN A 289 12.18 -41.36 -17.50
N GLU A 290 12.07 -40.83 -16.28
CA GLU A 290 13.16 -40.79 -15.30
C GLU A 290 13.74 -42.19 -15.03
N ARG A 291 12.88 -43.20 -14.86
CA ARG A 291 13.32 -44.59 -14.64
C ARG A 291 14.02 -45.18 -15.87
N LEU A 292 13.48 -44.94 -17.06
CA LEU A 292 14.07 -45.43 -18.31
C LEU A 292 15.46 -44.83 -18.53
N GLU A 293 15.64 -43.54 -18.29
CA GLU A 293 16.96 -42.90 -18.36
C GLU A 293 17.94 -43.47 -17.33
N ALA A 294 17.48 -43.70 -16.10
CA ALA A 294 18.31 -44.30 -15.06
C ALA A 294 18.73 -45.74 -15.40
N GLN A 295 17.86 -46.52 -16.07
CA GLN A 295 18.17 -47.87 -16.53
C GLN A 295 19.15 -47.86 -17.72
N GLY A 296 18.96 -46.96 -18.69
CA GLY A 296 19.88 -46.79 -19.82
C GLY A 296 21.31 -46.47 -19.35
N LYS A 297 21.45 -45.50 -18.44
CA LYS A 297 22.75 -45.13 -17.85
C LYS A 297 23.42 -46.29 -17.10
N LYS A 298 22.65 -47.15 -16.43
CA LYS A 298 23.18 -48.35 -15.75
C LYS A 298 23.67 -49.43 -16.71
N LEU A 299 23.05 -49.54 -17.89
CA LEU A 299 23.45 -50.50 -18.92
C LEU A 299 24.71 -50.04 -19.65
N GLU A 300 24.87 -48.73 -19.91
CA GLU A 300 26.10 -48.15 -20.49
C GLU A 300 27.32 -48.22 -19.55
N GLN A 301 27.09 -48.27 -18.23
CA GLN A 301 28.15 -48.37 -17.21
C GLN A 301 28.54 -49.81 -16.86
N LYS A 302 27.94 -50.82 -17.50
CA LYS A 302 28.28 -52.22 -17.29
C LYS A 302 29.44 -52.59 -18.24
N PRO A 303 30.62 -52.98 -17.72
CA PRO A 303 31.82 -53.25 -18.53
C PRO A 303 31.69 -54.49 -19.42
#